data_AF-A0A9N9QBW1-F1
#
_entry.id   AF-A0A9N9QBW1-F1
#
_cell.length_a   1.000
_cell.length_b   1.000
_cell.length_c   1.000
_cell.angle_alpha   90.00
_cell.angle_beta   90.00
_cell.angle_gamma   90.00
#
_symmetry.space_group_name_H-M   'P 1'
#
loop_
_entity.id
_entity.type
_entity.pdbx_description
1 polymer ?
#
loop_
_entity_poly.entity_id
_entity_poly.type
_entity_poly.pdbx_seq_one_letter_code
_entity_poly.pdbx_strand_id
1 'polypeptide(L)'
;MPHPGIRVATSPTFDGRLAEIDQEFKDNLKVLVPMILSPENLVLKKINGEKVKVCDFVQYCKSYMQIYEGNELPEPKSMLVATAEANNLAAMADAKDVYVQLMEDVCGGAKPYLKTETMDVEHKRVKDKAIEQFEKKKKMGGDEFSAVYKEQLEKVTLDLFLKKLHILV
;
A
#
# COMPACT_ATOMS: atom_id res chain seq x y z
N MET A 1 -29.45 17.23 -6.17
CA MET A 1 -29.04 18.54 -5.62
C MET A 1 -29.85 19.63 -6.30
N PRO A 2 -30.37 20.63 -5.56
CA PRO A 2 -30.97 21.82 -6.16
C PRO A 2 -30.00 22.55 -7.10
N HIS A 3 -30.51 23.47 -7.90
CA HIS A 3 -29.66 24.34 -8.71
C HIS A 3 -28.94 25.36 -7.80
N PRO A 4 -27.65 25.69 -8.02
CA PRO A 4 -26.89 26.61 -7.13
C PRO A 4 -27.19 28.10 -7.34
N GLY A 5 -28.02 28.42 -8.33
CA GLY A 5 -28.42 29.77 -8.73
C GLY A 5 -27.82 30.18 -10.08
N ILE A 6 -28.54 31.05 -10.81
CA ILE A 6 -28.15 31.45 -12.19
C ILE A 6 -26.77 32.12 -12.18
N ARG A 7 -26.46 32.96 -11.18
CA ARG A 7 -25.14 33.61 -11.07
C ARG A 7 -24.00 32.59 -11.01
N VAL A 8 -24.16 31.52 -10.23
CA VAL A 8 -23.17 30.44 -10.13
C VAL A 8 -23.02 29.72 -11.48
N ALA A 9 -24.12 29.52 -12.20
CA ALA A 9 -24.12 28.77 -13.46
C ALA A 9 -23.61 29.58 -14.66
N THR A 10 -23.76 30.91 -14.67
CA THR A 10 -23.53 31.72 -15.87
C THR A 10 -22.49 32.83 -15.71
N SER A 11 -22.08 33.17 -14.49
CA SER A 11 -21.12 34.27 -14.27
C SER A 11 -19.68 33.80 -14.55
N PRO A 12 -18.95 34.42 -15.49
CA PRO A 12 -17.55 34.07 -15.76
C PRO A 12 -16.59 34.53 -14.65
N THR A 13 -17.07 35.35 -13.71
CA THR A 13 -16.27 35.91 -12.59
C THR A 13 -16.75 35.40 -11.24
N PHE A 14 -17.57 34.36 -11.19
CA PHE A 14 -17.96 33.74 -9.92
C PHE A 14 -16.73 33.17 -9.20
N ASP A 15 -16.56 33.55 -7.93
CA ASP A 15 -15.37 33.24 -7.12
C ASP A 15 -15.65 32.33 -5.92
N GLY A 16 -16.86 31.76 -5.83
CA GLY A 16 -17.23 30.83 -4.76
C GLY A 16 -17.87 31.46 -3.52
N ARG A 17 -18.11 32.78 -3.49
CA ARG A 17 -18.75 33.43 -2.34
C ARG A 17 -20.16 32.89 -2.05
N LEU A 18 -20.39 32.52 -0.79
CA LEU A 18 -21.67 31.97 -0.30
C LEU A 18 -22.88 32.92 -0.45
N ALA A 19 -22.62 34.23 -0.51
CA ALA A 19 -23.65 35.25 -0.70
C ALA A 19 -24.29 35.17 -2.10
N GLU A 20 -23.59 34.59 -3.08
CA GLU A 20 -24.03 34.47 -4.46
C GLU A 20 -24.64 33.10 -4.79
N ILE A 21 -24.68 32.18 -3.82
CA ILE A 21 -25.20 30.82 -3.95
C ILE A 21 -26.62 30.77 -3.36
N ASP A 22 -27.52 30.11 -4.08
CA ASP A 22 -28.91 29.92 -3.65
C ASP A 22 -29.00 29.21 -2.29
N GLN A 23 -29.97 29.66 -1.48
CA GLN A 23 -30.11 29.20 -0.09
C GLN A 23 -30.47 27.72 -0.01
N GLU A 24 -31.40 27.25 -0.86
CA GLU A 24 -31.80 25.84 -0.91
C GLU A 24 -30.63 24.92 -1.27
N PHE A 25 -29.74 25.35 -2.18
CA PHE A 25 -28.51 24.62 -2.50
C PHE A 25 -27.60 24.52 -1.27
N LYS A 26 -27.37 25.63 -0.57
CA LYS A 26 -26.53 25.65 0.65
C LYS A 26 -27.09 24.73 1.73
N ASP A 27 -28.40 24.74 1.94
CA ASP A 27 -29.02 23.93 2.97
C ASP A 27 -28.95 22.43 2.65
N ASN A 28 -29.09 22.05 1.37
CA ASN A 28 -28.84 20.67 0.95
C ASN A 28 -27.36 20.29 0.99
N LEU A 29 -26.44 21.24 0.73
CA LEU A 29 -25.00 20.99 0.83
C LEU A 29 -24.58 20.71 2.28
N LYS A 30 -25.17 21.41 3.25
CA LYS A 30 -24.99 21.13 4.69
C LYS A 30 -25.46 19.75 5.11
N VAL A 31 -26.37 19.12 4.35
CA VAL A 31 -26.80 17.73 4.56
C VAL A 31 -25.90 16.76 3.81
N LEU A 32 -25.60 17.05 2.56
CA LEU A 32 -24.80 16.18 1.67
C LEU A 32 -23.37 15.97 2.17
N VAL A 33 -22.70 17.04 2.61
CA VAL A 33 -21.29 16.95 3.02
C VAL A 33 -21.11 16.02 4.23
N PRO A 34 -21.87 16.15 5.34
CA PRO A 34 -21.84 15.18 6.43
C PRO A 34 -22.26 13.76 6.00
N MET A 35 -23.26 13.64 5.12
CA MET A 35 -23.70 12.33 4.63
C MET A 35 -22.56 11.55 3.94
N ILE A 36 -21.60 12.24 3.32
CA ILE A 36 -20.45 11.61 2.66
C ILE A 36 -19.21 11.54 3.58
N LEU A 37 -18.94 12.59 4.35
CA LEU A 37 -17.66 12.80 5.03
C LEU A 37 -17.69 12.73 6.56
N SER A 38 -18.87 12.55 7.19
CA SER A 38 -18.92 12.29 8.63
C SER A 38 -18.13 11.03 8.98
N PRO A 39 -17.46 10.96 10.14
CA PRO A 39 -16.60 9.84 10.54
C PRO A 39 -17.24 8.46 10.37
N GLU A 40 -18.53 8.35 10.68
CA GLU A 40 -19.35 7.13 10.58
C GLU A 40 -19.66 6.71 9.13
N ASN A 41 -19.56 7.64 8.17
CA ASN A 41 -19.83 7.41 6.75
C ASN A 41 -18.56 7.16 5.93
N LEU A 42 -17.37 7.34 6.54
CA LEU A 42 -16.10 7.14 5.85
C LEU A 42 -15.87 5.67 5.50
N VAL A 43 -15.92 5.36 4.22
CA VAL A 43 -15.66 4.01 3.70
C VAL A 43 -14.15 3.80 3.54
N LEU A 44 -13.60 2.84 4.29
CA LEU A 44 -12.20 2.44 4.14
C LEU A 44 -11.95 1.84 2.76
N LYS A 45 -10.92 2.34 2.06
CA LYS A 45 -10.51 1.80 0.77
C LYS A 45 -10.11 0.34 0.92
N LYS A 46 -10.71 -0.49 0.07
CA LYS A 46 -10.37 -1.90 -0.06
C LYS A 46 -9.92 -2.22 -1.47
N ILE A 47 -8.92 -3.08 -1.59
CA ILE A 47 -8.49 -3.73 -2.83
C ILE A 47 -8.44 -5.22 -2.53
N ASN A 48 -9.09 -6.03 -3.38
CA ASN A 48 -9.31 -7.46 -3.12
C ASN A 48 -10.00 -7.78 -1.76
N GLY A 49 -10.92 -6.91 -1.32
CA GLY A 49 -11.61 -7.06 -0.04
C GLY A 49 -10.78 -6.70 1.20
N GLU A 50 -9.47 -6.47 1.06
CA GLU A 50 -8.57 -6.09 2.16
C GLU A 50 -8.42 -4.58 2.29
N LYS A 51 -8.31 -4.08 3.53
CA LYS A 51 -8.09 -2.66 3.81
C LYS A 51 -6.70 -2.24 3.33
N VAL A 52 -6.60 -1.08 2.70
CA VAL A 52 -5.34 -0.57 2.11
C VAL A 52 -4.77 0.55 2.95
N LYS A 53 -3.47 0.47 3.29
CA LYS A 53 -2.73 1.55 3.94
C LYS A 53 -2.37 2.64 2.91
N VAL A 54 -2.12 3.86 3.37
CA VAL A 54 -1.73 4.98 2.48
C VAL A 54 -0.45 4.68 1.70
N CYS A 55 0.56 4.07 2.35
CA CYS A 55 1.81 3.67 1.70
C CYS A 55 1.57 2.70 0.52
N ASP A 56 0.71 1.72 0.73
CA ASP A 56 0.37 0.73 -0.30
C ASP A 56 -0.48 1.36 -1.40
N PHE A 57 -1.41 2.25 -1.04
CA PHE A 57 -2.26 2.97 -1.99
C PHE A 57 -1.45 3.76 -3.02
N VAL A 58 -0.38 4.44 -2.58
CA VAL A 58 0.54 5.15 -3.48
C VAL A 58 1.20 4.18 -4.47
N GLN A 59 1.54 2.96 -4.06
CA GLN A 59 2.11 1.96 -4.97
C GLN A 59 1.08 1.51 -6.00
N TYR A 60 -0.17 1.25 -5.60
CA TYR A 60 -1.24 0.93 -6.56
C TYR A 60 -1.42 2.05 -7.59
N CYS A 61 -1.43 3.32 -7.16
CA CYS A 61 -1.53 4.45 -8.10
C CYS A 61 -0.39 4.44 -9.13
N LYS A 62 0.87 4.24 -8.69
CA LYS A 62 2.02 4.16 -9.59
C LYS A 62 1.91 3.00 -10.56
N SER A 63 1.60 1.81 -10.05
CA SER A 63 1.43 0.61 -10.88
C SER A 63 0.35 0.84 -11.93
N TYR A 64 -0.83 1.34 -11.55
CA TYR A 64 -1.90 1.62 -12.52
C TYR A 64 -1.48 2.68 -13.56
N MET A 65 -0.84 3.78 -13.14
CA MET A 65 -0.38 4.81 -14.07
C MET A 65 0.58 4.24 -15.12
N GLN A 66 1.51 3.35 -14.75
CA GLN A 66 2.42 2.68 -15.69
C GLN A 66 1.69 1.85 -16.74
N ILE A 67 0.59 1.18 -16.38
CA ILE A 67 -0.23 0.44 -17.37
C ILE A 67 -0.90 1.40 -18.36
N TYR A 68 -1.23 2.61 -17.91
CA TYR A 68 -1.88 3.66 -18.72
C TYR A 68 -0.89 4.61 -19.41
N GLU A 69 0.43 4.41 -19.30
CA GLU A 69 1.43 5.23 -19.99
C GLU A 69 1.44 5.00 -21.51
N GLY A 70 0.82 3.92 -22.00
CA GLY A 70 0.59 3.70 -23.43
C GLY A 70 -0.59 4.50 -23.99
N ASN A 71 -0.62 4.71 -25.31
CA ASN A 71 -1.75 5.36 -26.02
C ASN A 71 -3.00 4.46 -26.13
N GLU A 72 -3.01 3.30 -25.49
CA GLU A 72 -4.08 2.32 -25.55
C GLU A 72 -4.58 2.02 -24.14
N LEU A 73 -5.91 1.87 -23.99
CA LEU A 73 -6.47 1.40 -22.73
C LEU A 73 -6.00 -0.05 -22.51
N PRO A 74 -5.35 -0.36 -21.38
CA PRO A 74 -4.90 -1.70 -21.11
C PRO A 74 -6.07 -2.65 -20.95
N GLU A 75 -5.92 -3.86 -21.48
CA GLU A 75 -6.94 -4.89 -21.36
C GLU A 75 -7.21 -5.23 -19.87
N PRO A 76 -8.44 -5.63 -19.50
CA PRO A 76 -8.77 -6.03 -18.14
C PRO A 76 -7.85 -7.11 -17.56
N LYS A 77 -7.27 -7.97 -18.41
CA LYS A 77 -6.26 -8.96 -18.02
C LYS A 77 -4.97 -8.29 -17.51
N SER A 78 -4.47 -7.27 -18.20
CA SER A 78 -3.28 -6.51 -17.78
C SER A 78 -3.52 -5.76 -16.47
N MET A 79 -4.74 -5.27 -16.25
CA MET A 79 -5.12 -4.63 -14.99
C MET A 79 -5.12 -5.61 -13.80
N LEU A 80 -5.58 -6.84 -14.01
CA LEU A 80 -5.51 -7.90 -12.99
C LEU A 80 -4.07 -8.27 -12.66
N VAL A 81 -3.21 -8.41 -13.67
CA VAL A 81 -1.78 -8.70 -13.48
C VAL A 81 -1.11 -7.58 -12.68
N ALA A 82 -1.29 -6.32 -13.07
CA ALA A 82 -0.69 -5.21 -12.33
C ALA A 82 -1.22 -5.07 -10.89
N THR A 83 -2.48 -5.42 -10.64
CA THR A 83 -3.03 -5.47 -9.27
C THR A 83 -2.36 -6.59 -8.47
N ALA A 84 -2.14 -7.76 -9.09
CA ALA A 84 -1.41 -8.86 -8.49
C ALA A 84 0.06 -8.49 -8.20
N GLU A 85 0.74 -7.81 -9.13
CA GLU A 85 2.11 -7.30 -8.93
C GLU A 85 2.17 -6.33 -7.74
N ALA A 86 1.27 -5.34 -7.69
CA ALA A 86 1.22 -4.37 -6.60
C ALA A 86 0.91 -5.03 -5.24
N ASN A 87 -0.02 -6.00 -5.20
CA ASN A 87 -0.30 -6.79 -3.99
C ASN A 87 0.96 -7.52 -3.50
N ASN A 88 1.67 -8.19 -4.40
CA ASN A 88 2.85 -9.00 -4.08
C ASN A 88 4.04 -8.12 -3.67
N LEU A 89 4.28 -7.01 -4.35
CA LEU A 89 5.33 -6.04 -3.97
C LEU A 89 5.08 -5.44 -2.58
N ALA A 90 3.83 -5.04 -2.28
CA ALA A 90 3.47 -4.53 -0.96
C ALA A 90 3.59 -5.62 0.13
N ALA A 91 3.26 -6.87 -0.18
CA ALA A 91 3.45 -7.99 0.74
C ALA A 91 4.94 -8.29 1.01
N MET A 92 5.76 -8.25 -0.04
CA MET A 92 7.20 -8.46 0.06
C MET A 92 7.88 -7.35 0.87
N ALA A 93 7.47 -6.09 0.66
CA ALA A 93 7.98 -4.95 1.43
C ALA A 93 7.66 -5.10 2.93
N ASP A 94 6.40 -5.38 3.28
CA ASP A 94 5.97 -5.60 4.67
C ASP A 94 6.75 -6.77 5.33
N ALA A 95 6.93 -7.89 4.61
CA ALA A 95 7.65 -9.05 5.12
C ALA A 95 9.15 -8.77 5.32
N LYS A 96 9.76 -8.03 4.38
CA LYS A 96 11.14 -7.57 4.50
C LYS A 96 11.33 -6.66 5.71
N ASP A 97 10.40 -5.74 5.96
CA ASP A 97 10.48 -4.82 7.10
C ASP A 97 10.41 -5.59 8.42
N VAL A 98 9.55 -6.61 8.50
CA VAL A 98 9.51 -7.51 9.67
C VAL A 98 10.81 -8.27 9.87
N TYR A 99 11.42 -8.78 8.78
CA TYR A 99 12.75 -9.40 8.87
C TYR A 99 13.79 -8.43 9.43
N VAL A 100 13.85 -7.21 8.90
CA VAL A 100 14.81 -6.18 9.33
C VAL A 100 14.61 -5.84 10.81
N GLN A 101 13.37 -5.62 11.23
CA GLN A 101 13.05 -5.26 12.62
C GLN A 101 13.46 -6.38 13.59
N LEU A 102 13.08 -7.63 13.30
CA LEU A 102 13.40 -8.76 14.16
C LEU A 102 14.90 -9.07 14.20
N MET A 103 15.62 -8.91 13.09
CA MET A 103 17.08 -9.06 13.08
C MET A 103 17.79 -7.93 13.83
N GLU A 104 17.22 -6.72 13.85
CA GLU A 104 17.75 -5.62 14.66
C GLU A 104 17.54 -5.87 16.17
N ASP A 105 16.45 -6.51 16.56
CA ASP A 105 16.21 -6.90 17.95
C ASP A 105 17.18 -7.97 18.46
N VAL A 106 17.66 -8.84 17.57
CA VAL A 106 18.61 -9.93 17.87
C VAL A 106 20.06 -9.43 17.85
N CYS A 107 20.48 -8.78 16.76
CA CYS A 107 21.88 -8.41 16.52
C CYS A 107 22.02 -6.97 16.00
N GLY A 108 21.21 -6.06 16.51
CA GLY A 108 21.34 -4.63 16.25
C GLY A 108 22.56 -4.02 16.92
N GLY A 109 22.91 -2.79 16.53
CA GLY A 109 24.15 -2.12 17.01
C GLY A 109 24.23 -1.91 18.53
N ALA A 110 23.09 -1.95 19.23
CA ALA A 110 22.99 -1.84 20.69
C ALA A 110 22.99 -3.19 21.42
N LYS A 111 23.10 -4.32 20.70
CA LYS A 111 23.05 -5.68 21.27
C LYS A 111 24.46 -6.24 21.46
N PRO A 112 24.70 -7.10 22.47
CA PRO A 112 25.98 -7.76 22.66
C PRO A 112 26.32 -8.65 21.46
N TYR A 113 27.62 -8.89 21.26
CA TYR A 113 28.11 -9.75 20.18
C TYR A 113 27.46 -11.14 20.24
N LEU A 114 26.93 -11.58 19.11
CA LEU A 114 26.33 -12.89 18.93
C LEU A 114 27.31 -13.79 18.19
N LYS A 115 27.46 -15.04 18.65
CA LYS A 115 28.25 -16.04 17.91
C LYS A 115 27.59 -16.34 16.56
N THR A 116 28.41 -16.58 15.54
CA THR A 116 27.96 -16.85 14.16
C THR A 116 26.93 -17.98 14.09
N GLU A 117 27.16 -19.08 14.80
CA GLU A 117 26.24 -20.23 14.84
C GLU A 117 24.85 -19.87 15.39
N THR A 118 24.80 -19.03 16.43
CA THR A 118 23.53 -18.54 16.99
C THR A 118 22.86 -17.56 16.04
N MET A 119 23.65 -16.79 15.29
CA MET A 119 23.14 -15.82 14.33
C MET A 119 22.51 -16.51 13.10
N ASP A 120 23.08 -17.62 12.64
CA ASP A 120 22.49 -18.46 11.58
C ASP A 120 21.14 -19.05 11.99
N VAL A 121 21.03 -19.51 13.25
CA VAL A 121 19.77 -20.05 13.80
C VAL A 121 18.72 -18.95 13.87
N GLU A 122 19.07 -17.78 14.39
CA GLU A 122 18.15 -16.64 14.47
C GLU A 122 17.75 -16.12 13.08
N HIS A 123 18.69 -16.07 12.13
CA HIS A 123 18.40 -15.72 10.74
C HIS A 123 17.33 -16.64 10.15
N LYS A 124 17.49 -17.97 10.28
CA LYS A 124 16.51 -18.95 9.79
C LYS A 124 15.14 -18.71 10.44
N ARG A 125 15.11 -18.57 11.76
CA ARG A 125 13.87 -18.32 12.52
C ARG A 125 13.16 -17.04 12.07
N VAL A 126 13.89 -15.97 11.82
CA VAL A 126 13.33 -14.67 11.41
C VAL A 126 12.92 -14.69 9.94
N LYS A 127 13.71 -15.34 9.07
CA LYS A 127 13.36 -15.59 7.66
C LYS A 127 12.05 -16.35 7.55
N ASP A 128 11.88 -17.44 8.31
CA ASP A 128 10.65 -18.25 8.30
C ASP A 128 9.43 -17.42 8.70
N LYS A 129 9.56 -16.57 9.72
CA LYS A 129 8.48 -15.64 10.13
C LYS A 129 8.12 -14.62 9.05
N ALA A 130 9.11 -14.07 8.35
CA ALA A 130 8.89 -13.13 7.26
C ALA A 130 8.17 -13.81 6.08
N ILE A 131 8.58 -15.04 5.73
CA ILE A 131 7.92 -15.83 4.68
C ILE A 131 6.48 -16.17 5.07
N GLU A 132 6.26 -16.63 6.30
CA GLU A 132 4.92 -16.96 6.79
C GLU A 132 3.99 -15.74 6.72
N GLN A 133 4.49 -14.55 7.08
CA GLN A 133 3.73 -13.30 6.95
C GLN A 133 3.43 -12.96 5.49
N PHE A 134 4.41 -13.13 4.59
CA PHE A 134 4.22 -12.92 3.17
C PHE A 134 3.11 -13.83 2.63
N GLU A 135 3.15 -15.13 2.96
CA GLU A 135 2.18 -16.14 2.52
C GLU A 135 0.77 -15.86 3.05
N LYS A 136 0.63 -15.52 4.34
CA LYS A 136 -0.66 -15.23 4.98
C LYS A 136 -1.37 -14.00 4.41
N LYS A 137 -0.63 -13.04 3.84
CA LYS A 137 -1.25 -11.84 3.25
C LYS A 137 -2.01 -12.24 1.99
N LYS A 138 -3.30 -11.85 1.90
CA LYS A 138 -4.10 -12.11 0.70
C LYS A 138 -3.55 -11.32 -0.48
N LYS A 139 -3.29 -12.02 -1.58
CA LYS A 139 -2.70 -11.49 -2.82
C LYS A 139 -3.52 -11.98 -4.01
N MET A 140 -3.62 -11.18 -5.06
CA MET A 140 -4.15 -11.62 -6.36
C MET A 140 -3.05 -12.34 -7.17
N GLY A 141 -3.44 -13.12 -8.18
CA GLY A 141 -2.51 -13.78 -9.13
C GLY A 141 -2.24 -15.26 -8.84
N GLY A 142 -2.64 -15.78 -7.68
CA GLY A 142 -2.44 -17.19 -7.30
C GLY A 142 -1.02 -17.47 -6.76
N ASP A 143 -0.81 -18.72 -6.34
CA ASP A 143 0.42 -19.14 -5.66
C ASP A 143 1.63 -19.15 -6.60
N GLU A 144 1.45 -19.56 -7.86
CA GLU A 144 2.51 -19.55 -8.88
C GLU A 144 3.03 -18.13 -9.16
N PHE A 145 2.13 -17.15 -9.27
CA PHE A 145 2.52 -15.75 -9.46
C PHE A 145 3.22 -15.20 -8.21
N SER A 146 2.75 -15.59 -7.02
CA SER A 146 3.33 -15.16 -5.75
C SER A 146 4.70 -15.80 -5.47
N ALA A 147 4.99 -16.96 -6.05
CA ALA A 147 6.24 -17.69 -5.85
C ALA A 147 7.48 -16.88 -6.28
N VAL A 148 7.38 -16.14 -7.39
CA VAL A 148 8.48 -15.28 -7.88
C VAL A 148 8.87 -14.22 -6.85
N TYR A 149 7.88 -13.62 -6.17
CA TYR A 149 8.12 -12.60 -5.14
C TYR A 149 8.60 -13.22 -3.82
N LYS A 150 8.16 -14.44 -3.50
CA LYS A 150 8.69 -15.21 -2.38
C LYS A 150 10.18 -15.49 -2.58
N GLU A 151 10.59 -15.98 -3.76
CA GLU A 151 12.01 -16.20 -4.08
C GLU A 151 12.84 -14.92 -3.99
N GLN A 152 12.30 -13.79 -4.46
CA GLN A 152 12.94 -12.48 -4.31
C GLN A 152 13.08 -12.07 -2.84
N LEU A 153 12.07 -12.29 -2.01
CA LEU A 153 12.13 -12.05 -0.57
C LEU A 153 13.22 -12.91 0.09
N GLU A 154 13.29 -14.20 -0.26
CA GLU A 154 14.33 -15.09 0.24
C GLU A 154 15.74 -14.63 -0.12
N LYS A 155 15.93 -14.18 -1.36
CA LYS A 155 17.21 -13.63 -1.81
C LYS A 155 17.56 -12.34 -1.07
N VAL A 156 16.61 -11.41 -0.92
CA VAL A 156 16.82 -10.13 -0.22
C VAL A 156 17.16 -10.34 1.26
N THR A 157 16.47 -11.26 1.94
CA THR A 157 16.75 -11.59 3.35
C THR A 157 18.13 -12.21 3.52
N LEU A 158 18.56 -13.08 2.59
CA LEU A 158 19.91 -13.63 2.56
C LEU A 158 20.97 -12.55 2.32
N ASP A 159 20.78 -11.66 1.35
CA ASP A 159 21.72 -10.57 1.06
C ASP A 159 21.88 -9.62 2.26
N LEU A 160 20.78 -9.33 2.96
CA LEU A 160 20.81 -8.54 4.20
C LEU A 160 21.56 -9.25 5.32
N PHE A 161 21.40 -10.57 5.44
CA PHE A 161 22.12 -11.38 6.41
C PHE A 161 23.63 -11.37 6.16
N LEU A 162 24.05 -11.62 4.92
CA LEU A 162 25.46 -11.62 4.54
C LEU A 162 26.11 -10.25 4.76
N LYS A 163 25.40 -9.15 4.47
CA LYS A 163 25.88 -7.80 4.76
C LYS A 163 26.11 -7.57 6.26
N LYS A 164 25.22 -8.09 7.13
CA LYS A 164 25.41 -7.99 8.59
C LYS A 164 26.59 -8.82 9.08
N LEU A 165 26.79 -10.03 8.54
CA LEU A 165 27.96 -10.87 8.83
C LEU A 165 29.27 -10.13 8.52
N HIS A 166 29.35 -9.47 7.36
CA HIS A 166 30.53 -8.69 6.96
C HIS A 166 30.83 -7.47 7.84
N ILE A 167 29.86 -6.96 8.60
CA ILE A 167 30.07 -5.82 9.51
C ILE A 167 30.51 -6.29 10.90
N LEU A 168 30.19 -7.54 11.27
CA LEU A 168 30.44 -8.12 12.59
C LEU A 168 31.75 -8.94 12.67
N VAL A 169 32.41 -9.19 11.53
CA VAL A 169 33.72 -9.88 11.40
C VAL A 169 34.79 -8.84 11.05
#